data_AF-A0A441DMW5-F1
#
_entry.id   AF-A0A441DMW5-F1
#
_cell.length_a   1.000
_cell.length_b   1.000
_cell.length_c   1.000
_cell.angle_alpha   90.00
_cell.angle_beta   90.00
_cell.angle_gamma   90.00
#
_symmetry.space_group_name_H-M   'P 1'
#
loop_
_entity.id
_entity.type
_entity.pdbx_description
1 polymer ?
#
loop_
_entity_poly.entity_id
_entity_poly.type
_entity_poly.pdbx_seq_one_letter_code
_entity_poly.pdbx_strand_id
1 'polypeptide(L)'
;MKKQLVSFRDFLKTGTLGPVSPGMKMIEIAKELGAPDGWLTEYAETVPDYWFYGKLEVSFDKDPPYELHWFQIEDVHAIRGNTERITDQFALSMDGFNSRTKPSEFLAASLWTPEEAMVFYTASRDYIELNICAGSIQIYFRVDTDYIEDRDAEKYLKGVTVSRLICDIDHRTEIDSIYSYSHPAIEQITNAIDWRPIGGKDYLNFAR
;
A
#
# COMPACT_ATOMS: atom_id res chain seq x y z
N MET A 1 15.19 18.04 14.88
CA MET A 1 15.54 16.79 14.17
C MET A 1 15.98 17.11 12.75
N LYS A 2 16.74 16.21 12.10
CA LYS A 2 17.34 16.46 10.79
C LYS A 2 16.36 16.01 9.70
N LYS A 3 16.09 16.90 8.73
CA LYS A 3 15.28 16.54 7.56
C LYS A 3 16.01 15.53 6.68
N GLN A 4 15.34 14.45 6.30
CA GLN A 4 15.88 13.35 5.50
C GLN A 4 15.16 13.22 4.16
N LEU A 5 15.90 12.83 3.13
CA LEU A 5 15.34 12.31 1.88
C LEU A 5 15.47 10.78 1.93
N VAL A 6 14.36 10.06 1.84
CA VAL A 6 14.29 8.59 1.85
C VAL A 6 14.05 8.05 0.45
N SER A 7 14.58 6.87 0.13
CA SER A 7 14.35 6.22 -1.17
C SER A 7 13.05 5.40 -1.14
N PHE A 8 12.17 5.65 -2.11
CA PHE A 8 10.96 4.85 -2.28
C PHE A 8 11.27 3.43 -2.72
N ARG A 9 12.28 3.26 -3.56
CA ARG A 9 12.75 1.94 -3.98
C ARG A 9 13.28 1.12 -2.81
N ASP A 10 14.05 1.73 -1.92
CA ASP A 10 14.57 1.06 -0.72
C ASP A 10 13.43 0.71 0.25
N PHE A 11 12.46 1.61 0.42
CA PHE A 11 11.25 1.32 1.20
C PHE A 11 10.53 0.08 0.66
N LEU A 12 10.22 0.04 -0.63
CA LEU A 12 9.53 -1.09 -1.27
C LEU A 12 10.29 -2.41 -1.15
N LYS A 13 11.62 -2.37 -1.06
CA LYS A 13 12.45 -3.57 -0.90
C LYS A 13 12.56 -4.07 0.53
N THR A 14 12.51 -3.16 1.50
CA THR A 14 12.90 -3.45 2.89
C THR A 14 11.74 -3.37 3.87
N GLY A 15 10.62 -2.75 3.50
CA GLY A 15 9.57 -2.38 4.46
C GLY A 15 9.97 -1.23 5.39
N THR A 16 11.15 -0.64 5.23
CA THR A 16 11.65 0.43 6.10
C THR A 16 11.58 1.77 5.39
N LEU A 17 10.82 2.72 5.96
CA LEU A 17 10.65 4.06 5.45
C LEU A 17 11.52 5.04 6.24
N GLY A 18 12.78 5.16 5.84
CA GLY A 18 13.75 6.01 6.54
C GLY A 18 13.96 5.53 7.98
N PRO A 19 13.61 6.33 9.01
CA PRO A 19 13.74 5.91 10.40
C PRO A 19 12.58 5.03 10.89
N VAL A 20 11.54 4.79 10.08
CA VAL A 20 10.35 4.04 10.47
C VAL A 20 10.42 2.62 9.92
N SER A 21 10.35 1.63 10.80
CA SER A 21 10.24 0.21 10.44
C SER A 21 9.23 -0.49 11.35
N PRO A 22 8.52 -1.52 10.87
CA PRO A 22 7.62 -2.29 11.71
C PRO A 22 8.36 -2.93 12.89
N GLY A 23 7.68 -3.15 14.01
CA GLY A 23 8.26 -3.65 15.27
C GLY A 23 8.94 -2.58 16.14
N MET A 24 9.07 -1.34 15.68
CA MET A 24 9.48 -0.23 16.55
C MET A 24 8.45 0.04 17.63
N LYS A 25 8.89 0.39 18.83
CA LYS A 25 7.97 0.79 19.91
C LYS A 25 7.42 2.19 19.65
N MET A 26 6.22 2.45 20.14
CA MET A 26 5.60 3.78 20.11
C MET A 26 6.52 4.92 20.56
N ILE A 27 7.33 4.70 21.61
CA ILE A 27 8.29 5.71 22.10
C ILE A 27 9.44 5.97 21.12
N GLU A 28 9.84 4.97 20.34
CA GLU A 28 10.89 5.09 19.32
C GLU A 28 10.34 5.88 18.13
N ILE A 29 9.10 5.61 17.71
CA ILE A 29 8.42 6.40 16.67
C ILE A 29 8.28 7.87 17.09
N ALA A 30 7.83 8.15 18.32
CA ALA A 30 7.73 9.51 18.84
C ALA A 30 9.10 10.23 18.88
N LYS A 31 10.18 9.49 19.12
CA LYS A 31 11.55 10.03 19.12
C LYS A 31 12.03 10.35 17.70
N GLU A 32 11.72 9.51 16.73
CA GLU A 32 12.16 9.64 15.34
C GLU A 32 11.28 10.56 14.48
N LEU A 33 10.01 10.75 14.84
CA LEU A 33 9.07 11.60 14.09
C LEU A 33 8.64 12.87 14.85
N GLY A 34 8.76 12.85 16.18
CA GLY A 34 8.18 13.88 17.05
C GLY A 34 6.72 13.57 17.40
N ALA A 35 6.01 14.60 17.84
CA ALA A 35 4.57 14.49 18.11
C ALA A 35 3.80 14.26 16.79
N PRO A 36 2.78 13.38 16.80
CA PRO A 36 1.91 13.20 15.64
C PRO A 36 1.03 14.44 15.41
N ASP A 37 0.55 14.60 14.17
CA ASP A 37 -0.40 15.65 13.78
C ASP A 37 -1.79 15.38 14.35
N GLY A 38 -2.10 14.10 14.61
CA GLY A 38 -3.31 13.66 15.29
C GLY A 38 -3.24 12.17 15.66
N TRP A 39 -4.29 11.66 16.30
CA TRP A 39 -4.41 10.25 16.63
C TRP A 39 -5.88 9.83 16.75
N LEU A 40 -6.16 8.54 16.59
CA LEU A 40 -7.43 7.91 16.95
C LEU A 40 -7.24 7.01 18.16
N THR A 41 -8.30 6.91 18.97
CA THR A 41 -8.39 6.01 20.11
C THR A 41 -9.82 5.50 20.21
N GLU A 42 -9.99 4.26 20.64
CA GLU A 42 -11.32 3.67 20.86
C GLU A 42 -12.06 4.37 22.01
N TYR A 43 -11.33 4.65 23.11
CA TYR A 43 -11.84 5.37 24.27
C TYR A 43 -10.88 6.48 24.70
N ALA A 44 -11.37 7.49 25.43
CA ALA A 44 -10.56 8.64 25.83
C ALA A 44 -9.46 8.28 26.84
N GLU A 45 -9.65 7.19 27.57
CA GLU A 45 -8.76 6.66 28.61
C GLU A 45 -7.73 5.65 28.09
N THR A 46 -7.86 5.16 26.85
CA THR A 46 -6.92 4.21 26.26
C THR A 46 -5.75 4.91 25.59
N VAL A 47 -4.60 4.22 25.50
CA VAL A 47 -3.46 4.70 24.72
C VAL A 47 -3.88 4.72 23.24
N PRO A 48 -3.76 5.85 22.53
CA PRO A 48 -4.08 5.90 21.11
C PRO A 48 -3.16 4.97 20.32
N ASP A 49 -3.75 4.02 19.61
CA ASP A 49 -3.06 2.97 18.85
C ASP A 49 -2.96 3.30 17.35
N TYR A 50 -3.41 4.49 16.93
CA TYR A 50 -3.38 4.94 15.54
C TYR A 50 -2.98 6.41 15.45
N TRP A 51 -1.85 6.72 14.83
CA TRP A 51 -1.33 8.10 14.73
C TRP A 51 -1.11 8.55 13.28
N PHE A 52 -1.26 9.85 13.03
CA PHE A 52 -1.05 10.49 11.73
C PHE A 52 0.15 11.44 11.75
N TYR A 53 0.97 11.40 10.70
CA TYR A 53 2.11 12.27 10.44
C TYR A 53 2.10 12.68 8.96
N GLY A 54 1.38 13.74 8.61
CA GLY A 54 1.14 14.12 7.22
C GLY A 54 0.48 12.98 6.44
N LYS A 55 1.22 12.37 5.51
CA LYS A 55 0.77 11.22 4.71
C LYS A 55 1.14 9.86 5.30
N LEU A 56 1.95 9.84 6.36
CA LEU A 56 2.30 8.61 7.06
C LEU A 56 1.28 8.35 8.16
N GLU A 57 0.70 7.17 8.14
CA GLU A 57 -0.16 6.70 9.23
C GLU A 57 0.46 5.46 9.84
N VAL A 58 0.36 5.33 11.16
CA VAL A 58 0.98 4.26 11.93
C VAL A 58 -0.06 3.62 12.84
N SER A 59 -0.04 2.30 12.94
CA SER A 59 -0.86 1.55 13.88
C SER A 59 0.00 0.71 14.80
N PHE A 60 -0.26 0.81 16.09
CA PHE A 60 0.42 0.09 17.14
C PHE A 60 -0.42 -1.08 17.64
N ASP A 61 0.24 -2.08 18.21
CA ASP A 61 -0.42 -3.11 19.00
C ASP A 61 -1.14 -2.47 20.20
N LYS A 62 -2.27 -3.06 20.59
CA LYS A 62 -3.08 -2.56 21.72
C LYS A 62 -2.45 -2.81 23.09
N ASP A 63 -1.53 -3.77 23.17
CA ASP A 63 -0.88 -4.17 24.41
C ASP A 63 0.58 -3.68 24.47
N PRO A 64 1.11 -3.38 25.66
CA PRO A 64 2.53 -3.13 25.84
C PRO A 64 3.38 -4.27 25.25
N PRO A 65 4.48 -3.95 24.53
CA PRO A 65 5.15 -2.65 24.53
C PRO A 65 4.69 -1.66 23.44
N TYR A 66 3.48 -1.84 22.87
CA TYR A 66 2.89 -1.01 21.82
C TYR A 66 3.83 -0.94 20.60
N GLU A 67 4.13 -2.11 20.04
CA GLU A 67 4.97 -2.23 18.85
C GLU A 67 4.20 -1.75 17.63
N LEU A 68 4.91 -1.17 16.67
CA LEU A 68 4.37 -0.76 15.39
C LEU A 68 3.97 -2.01 14.61
N HIS A 69 2.67 -2.26 14.55
CA HIS A 69 2.08 -3.39 13.85
C HIS A 69 2.23 -3.18 12.33
N TRP A 70 1.81 -2.02 11.85
CA TRP A 70 1.97 -1.60 10.46
C TRP A 70 2.06 -0.07 10.35
N PHE A 71 2.57 0.39 9.21
CA PHE A 71 2.42 1.78 8.80
C PHE A 71 2.06 1.86 7.31
N GLN A 72 1.46 2.97 6.89
CA GLN A 72 1.15 3.22 5.49
C GLN A 72 1.52 4.62 5.03
N ILE A 73 1.74 4.74 3.72
CA ILE A 73 1.67 6.02 3.02
C ILE A 73 0.27 6.10 2.40
N GLU A 74 -0.54 7.04 2.87
CA GLU A 74 -1.88 7.34 2.36
C GLU A 74 -1.79 8.34 1.17
N ASP A 75 -2.86 8.40 0.37
CA ASP A 75 -3.02 9.34 -0.74
C ASP A 75 -1.84 9.34 -1.74
N VAL A 76 -1.37 8.14 -2.08
CA VAL A 76 -0.27 7.96 -3.05
C VAL A 76 -0.69 8.43 -4.44
N HIS A 77 -1.98 8.31 -4.78
CA HIS A 77 -2.56 8.83 -6.02
C HIS A 77 -2.34 10.34 -6.21
N ALA A 78 -2.16 11.10 -5.12
CA ALA A 78 -1.93 12.55 -5.19
C ALA A 78 -0.46 12.93 -5.46
N ILE A 79 0.47 11.97 -5.49
CA ILE A 79 1.90 12.24 -5.70
C ILE A 79 2.19 12.48 -7.18
N ARG A 80 2.65 13.69 -7.54
CA ARG A 80 2.90 14.10 -8.94
C ARG A 80 4.37 14.42 -9.26
N GLY A 81 5.24 14.52 -8.25
CA GLY A 81 6.64 14.91 -8.41
C GLY A 81 7.64 13.76 -8.27
N ASN A 82 8.92 14.06 -8.48
CA ASN A 82 10.02 13.13 -8.19
C ASN A 82 10.33 13.03 -6.69
N THR A 83 9.71 13.89 -5.89
CA THR A 83 9.88 13.93 -4.44
C THR A 83 8.56 14.32 -3.81
N GLU A 84 8.19 13.67 -2.71
CA GLU A 84 6.98 13.97 -1.95
C GLU A 84 7.33 14.19 -0.48
N ARG A 85 6.76 15.22 0.14
CA ARG A 85 6.85 15.37 1.60
C ARG A 85 5.91 14.36 2.25
N ILE A 86 6.45 13.45 3.06
CA ILE A 86 5.64 12.47 3.80
C ILE A 86 5.31 12.99 5.19
N THR A 87 6.33 13.45 5.92
CA THR A 87 6.21 14.03 7.26
C THR A 87 6.98 15.36 7.35
N ASP A 88 6.99 15.99 8.52
CA ASP A 88 7.87 17.13 8.81
C ASP A 88 9.36 16.77 8.85
N GLN A 89 9.66 15.49 9.11
CA GLN A 89 11.02 14.99 9.30
C GLN A 89 11.63 14.41 8.03
N PHE A 90 10.83 13.91 7.09
CA PHE A 90 11.38 13.37 5.86
C PHE A 90 10.47 13.50 4.63
N ALA A 91 11.11 13.50 3.48
CA ALA A 91 10.50 13.44 2.16
C ALA A 91 10.95 12.16 1.44
N LEU A 92 10.10 11.65 0.56
CA LEU A 92 10.30 10.45 -0.24
C LEU A 92 10.78 10.84 -1.64
N SER A 93 11.96 10.37 -2.04
CA SER A 93 12.40 10.34 -3.44
C SER A 93 11.65 9.21 -4.15
N MET A 94 10.96 9.53 -5.24
CA MET A 94 10.09 8.57 -5.92
C MET A 94 10.85 7.56 -6.78
N ASP A 95 12.14 7.76 -7.02
CA ASP A 95 13.05 6.79 -7.66
C ASP A 95 12.54 6.21 -9.00
N GLY A 96 11.85 7.05 -9.78
CA GLY A 96 11.28 6.68 -11.08
C GLY A 96 9.83 6.17 -11.03
N PHE A 97 9.27 5.96 -9.85
CA PHE A 97 7.85 5.65 -9.66
C PHE A 97 7.02 6.94 -9.54
N ASN A 98 5.70 6.81 -9.70
CA ASN A 98 4.73 7.86 -9.44
C ASN A 98 3.33 7.26 -9.21
N SER A 99 2.34 8.12 -8.99
CA SER A 99 0.93 7.74 -8.78
C SER A 99 0.30 6.89 -9.90
N ARG A 100 0.88 6.88 -11.11
CA ARG A 100 0.43 6.10 -12.27
C ARG A 100 1.30 4.88 -12.56
N THR A 101 2.26 4.56 -11.69
CA THR A 101 3.02 3.32 -11.83
C THR A 101 2.06 2.14 -11.71
N LYS A 102 2.05 1.30 -12.74
CA LYS A 102 1.15 0.16 -12.84
C LYS A 102 1.62 -1.01 -11.98
N PRO A 103 0.74 -1.95 -11.60
CA PRO A 103 1.14 -3.20 -10.96
C PRO A 103 2.20 -3.96 -11.75
N SER A 104 2.05 -4.06 -13.08
CA SER A 104 3.05 -4.70 -13.95
C SER A 104 4.42 -4.02 -13.88
N GLU A 105 4.46 -2.70 -13.75
CA GLU A 105 5.72 -1.94 -13.65
C GLU A 105 6.39 -2.17 -12.30
N PHE A 106 5.65 -2.23 -11.19
CA PHE A 106 6.21 -2.60 -9.88
C PHE A 106 6.79 -4.01 -9.89
N LEU A 107 6.04 -4.98 -10.42
CA LEU A 107 6.48 -6.38 -10.52
C LEU A 107 7.70 -6.54 -11.43
N ALA A 108 7.81 -5.74 -12.50
CA ALA A 108 8.96 -5.75 -13.41
C ALA A 108 10.17 -4.96 -12.90
N ALA A 109 9.98 -4.09 -11.89
CA ALA A 109 11.01 -3.15 -11.44
C ALA A 109 12.16 -3.79 -10.64
N SER A 110 12.24 -5.12 -10.52
CA SER A 110 13.29 -5.82 -9.74
C SER A 110 13.33 -5.36 -8.28
N LEU A 111 12.15 -5.09 -7.71
CA LEU A 111 11.96 -4.83 -6.28
C LEU A 111 11.96 -6.15 -5.50
N TRP A 112 11.29 -7.14 -6.06
CA TRP A 112 11.11 -8.49 -5.51
C TRP A 112 11.27 -9.51 -6.64
N THR A 113 11.38 -10.79 -6.27
CA THR A 113 11.25 -11.88 -7.24
C THR A 113 9.76 -12.02 -7.60
N PRO A 114 9.34 -11.96 -8.88
CA PRO A 114 7.92 -12.05 -9.24
C PRO A 114 7.23 -13.35 -8.79
N GLU A 115 7.99 -14.43 -8.62
CA GLU A 115 7.53 -15.70 -8.06
C GLU A 115 7.19 -15.63 -6.56
N GLU A 116 7.71 -14.64 -5.84
CA GLU A 116 7.49 -14.43 -4.40
C GLU A 116 6.40 -13.38 -4.12
N ALA A 117 5.92 -12.70 -5.17
CA ALA A 117 4.83 -11.73 -5.08
C ALA A 117 3.49 -12.38 -5.43
N MET A 118 2.43 -11.95 -4.72
CA MET A 118 1.04 -12.29 -5.02
C MET A 118 0.29 -11.02 -5.37
N VAL A 119 -0.58 -11.07 -6.38
CA VAL A 119 -1.54 -10.02 -6.68
C VAL A 119 -2.91 -10.55 -6.35
N PHE A 120 -3.65 -9.82 -5.53
CA PHE A 120 -5.04 -10.10 -5.30
C PHE A 120 -5.91 -9.05 -5.97
N TYR A 121 -7.12 -9.43 -6.32
CA TYR A 121 -8.13 -8.53 -6.85
C TYR A 121 -9.49 -8.87 -6.26
N THR A 122 -10.36 -7.86 -6.17
CA THR A 122 -11.73 -8.04 -5.71
C THR A 122 -12.65 -6.96 -6.27
N ALA A 123 -13.96 -7.21 -6.23
CA ALA A 123 -14.95 -6.19 -6.50
C ALA A 123 -15.25 -5.42 -5.22
N SER A 124 -15.28 -4.10 -5.36
CA SER A 124 -15.89 -3.15 -4.44
C SER A 124 -17.02 -2.44 -5.19
N ARG A 125 -17.94 -1.76 -4.49
CA ARG A 125 -19.19 -1.26 -5.11
C ARG A 125 -18.96 -0.45 -6.39
N ASP A 126 -18.00 0.48 -6.34
CA ASP A 126 -17.73 1.41 -7.44
C ASP A 126 -16.38 1.13 -8.13
N TYR A 127 -15.60 0.16 -7.62
CA TYR A 127 -14.22 -0.08 -8.03
C TYR A 127 -13.91 -1.55 -8.19
N ILE A 128 -12.92 -1.85 -9.02
CA ILE A 128 -12.11 -3.07 -8.84
C ILE A 128 -10.90 -2.66 -8.01
N GLU A 129 -10.69 -3.37 -6.91
CA GLU A 129 -9.52 -3.16 -6.06
C GLU A 129 -8.50 -4.25 -6.35
N LEU A 130 -7.23 -3.86 -6.37
CA LEU A 130 -6.12 -4.78 -6.48
C LEU A 130 -5.12 -4.50 -5.37
N ASN A 131 -4.40 -5.53 -4.94
CA ASN A 131 -3.25 -5.33 -4.10
C ASN A 131 -2.09 -6.26 -4.49
N ILE A 132 -0.89 -5.70 -4.59
CA ILE A 132 0.35 -6.48 -4.64
C ILE A 132 0.77 -6.76 -3.20
N CYS A 133 1.02 -8.02 -2.87
CA CYS A 133 1.61 -8.50 -1.63
C CYS A 133 3.00 -9.05 -1.94
N ALA A 134 4.05 -8.45 -1.38
CA ALA A 134 5.43 -8.89 -1.57
C ALA A 134 6.26 -8.67 -0.31
N GLY A 135 6.66 -9.76 0.35
CA GLY A 135 7.32 -9.68 1.66
C GLY A 135 6.44 -8.92 2.66
N SER A 136 7.00 -7.91 3.32
CA SER A 136 6.28 -7.03 4.25
C SER A 136 5.51 -5.89 3.58
N ILE A 137 5.54 -5.76 2.25
CA ILE A 137 4.91 -4.66 1.53
C ILE A 137 3.56 -5.08 0.94
N GLN A 138 2.59 -4.19 1.06
CA GLN A 138 1.33 -4.28 0.33
C GLN A 138 1.04 -2.95 -0.40
N ILE A 139 0.82 -3.00 -1.71
CA ILE A 139 0.47 -1.83 -2.52
C ILE A 139 -0.99 -1.99 -2.95
N TYR A 140 -1.84 -1.05 -2.58
CA TYR A 140 -3.24 -1.02 -2.96
C TYR A 140 -3.44 -0.17 -4.21
N PHE A 141 -4.28 -0.67 -5.11
CA PHE A 141 -4.68 -0.01 -6.33
C PHE A 141 -6.19 -0.02 -6.45
N ARG A 142 -6.72 1.02 -7.07
CA ARG A 142 -8.12 1.11 -7.46
C ARG A 142 -8.23 1.26 -8.97
N VAL A 143 -9.31 0.71 -9.51
CA VAL A 143 -9.67 0.81 -10.92
C VAL A 143 -11.13 1.22 -10.98
N ASP A 144 -11.40 2.35 -11.62
CA ASP A 144 -12.75 2.82 -11.86
C ASP A 144 -13.50 1.85 -12.80
N THR A 145 -14.79 1.63 -12.50
CA THR A 145 -15.68 0.72 -13.23
C THR A 145 -16.37 1.35 -14.44
N ASP A 146 -16.05 2.61 -14.78
CA ASP A 146 -16.61 3.36 -15.92
C ASP A 146 -16.48 2.65 -17.28
N TYR A 147 -15.54 1.71 -17.43
CA TYR A 147 -15.37 0.92 -18.65
C TYR A 147 -16.23 -0.37 -18.70
N ILE A 148 -16.88 -0.71 -17.59
CA ILE A 148 -17.71 -1.89 -17.41
C ILE A 148 -19.18 -1.53 -17.70
N GLU A 149 -19.87 -2.34 -18.50
CA GLU A 149 -21.30 -2.19 -18.73
C GLU A 149 -22.08 -2.26 -17.39
N ASP A 150 -23.00 -1.31 -17.19
CA ASP A 150 -23.77 -1.14 -15.95
C ASP A 150 -22.95 -0.83 -14.68
N ARG A 151 -21.62 -0.65 -14.79
CA ARG A 151 -20.68 -0.42 -13.67
C ARG A 151 -20.67 -1.53 -12.61
N ASP A 152 -21.15 -2.72 -12.95
CA ASP A 152 -21.26 -3.85 -12.03
C ASP A 152 -19.94 -4.65 -12.02
N ALA A 153 -19.04 -4.26 -11.10
CA ALA A 153 -17.73 -4.91 -10.92
C ALA A 153 -17.86 -6.41 -10.59
N GLU A 154 -18.83 -6.79 -9.76
CA GLU A 154 -19.01 -8.16 -9.32
C GLU A 154 -19.45 -9.06 -10.49
N LYS A 155 -20.44 -8.62 -11.26
CA LYS A 155 -20.89 -9.31 -12.48
C LYS A 155 -19.76 -9.42 -13.49
N TYR A 156 -18.98 -8.37 -13.67
CA TYR A 156 -17.82 -8.36 -14.55
C TYR A 156 -16.77 -9.39 -14.13
N LEU A 157 -16.34 -9.40 -12.87
CA LEU A 157 -15.35 -10.35 -12.34
C LEU A 157 -15.80 -11.82 -12.38
N LYS A 158 -17.11 -12.08 -12.40
CA LYS A 158 -17.67 -13.44 -12.58
C LYS A 158 -17.65 -13.91 -14.03
N GLY A 159 -17.73 -12.99 -14.99
CA GLY A 159 -17.83 -13.30 -16.42
C GLY A 159 -16.51 -13.24 -17.20
N VAL A 160 -15.53 -12.47 -16.70
CA VAL A 160 -14.26 -12.22 -17.39
C VAL A 160 -13.22 -13.30 -17.08
N THR A 161 -12.39 -13.65 -18.07
CA THR A 161 -11.21 -14.50 -17.82
C THR A 161 -10.12 -13.69 -17.13
N VAL A 162 -9.27 -14.35 -16.32
CA VAL A 162 -8.18 -13.66 -15.62
C VAL A 162 -7.24 -12.93 -16.59
N SER A 163 -6.89 -13.54 -17.72
CA SER A 163 -6.03 -12.89 -18.72
C SER A 163 -6.66 -11.60 -19.25
N ARG A 164 -7.95 -11.64 -19.60
CA ARG A 164 -8.66 -10.48 -20.12
C ARG A 164 -8.82 -9.40 -19.06
N LEU A 165 -9.12 -9.80 -17.82
CA LEU A 165 -9.19 -8.89 -16.68
C LEU A 165 -7.90 -8.10 -16.52
N ILE A 166 -6.75 -8.77 -16.46
CA ILE A 166 -5.46 -8.10 -16.26
C ILE A 166 -5.14 -7.16 -17.42
N CYS A 167 -5.35 -7.58 -18.68
CA CYS A 167 -5.17 -6.70 -19.83
C CYS A 167 -6.04 -5.44 -19.74
N ASP A 168 -7.30 -5.58 -19.28
CA ASP A 168 -8.24 -4.47 -19.23
C ASP A 168 -7.92 -3.48 -18.10
N ILE A 169 -7.36 -3.94 -16.97
CA ILE A 169 -7.22 -3.12 -15.75
C ILE A 169 -5.80 -2.60 -15.47
N ASP A 170 -4.72 -3.27 -15.89
CA ASP A 170 -3.35 -2.91 -15.48
C ASP A 170 -3.03 -1.43 -15.76
N HIS A 171 -3.42 -0.94 -16.94
CA HIS A 171 -3.20 0.45 -17.35
C HIS A 171 -4.20 1.46 -16.78
N ARG A 172 -5.25 1.00 -16.08
CA ARG A 172 -6.31 1.83 -15.47
C ARG A 172 -6.14 1.99 -13.96
N THR A 173 -5.11 1.37 -13.40
CA THR A 173 -4.84 1.40 -11.98
C THR A 173 -4.34 2.77 -11.54
N GLU A 174 -4.83 3.20 -10.38
CA GLU A 174 -4.25 4.28 -9.59
C GLU A 174 -3.84 3.71 -8.23
N ILE A 175 -2.65 4.09 -7.75
CA ILE A 175 -2.17 3.65 -6.43
C ILE A 175 -2.94 4.41 -5.36
N ASP A 176 -3.58 3.70 -4.45
CA ASP A 176 -4.29 4.30 -3.33
C ASP A 176 -3.34 4.53 -2.15
N SER A 177 -2.83 3.42 -1.60
CA SER A 177 -1.99 3.41 -0.41
C SER A 177 -0.94 2.30 -0.47
N ILE A 178 0.11 2.45 0.35
CA ILE A 178 1.19 1.46 0.45
C ILE A 178 1.47 1.19 1.92
N TYR A 179 1.34 -0.06 2.31
CA TYR A 179 1.54 -0.53 3.68
C TYR A 179 2.87 -1.26 3.83
N SER A 180 3.39 -1.21 5.05
CA SER A 180 4.42 -2.13 5.53
C SER A 180 4.06 -2.75 6.87
N TYR A 181 4.27 -4.06 6.98
CA TYR A 181 3.92 -4.89 8.13
C TYR A 181 5.16 -5.54 8.76
N SER A 182 5.07 -5.94 10.03
CA SER A 182 6.13 -6.70 10.72
C SER A 182 6.23 -8.17 10.27
N HIS A 183 5.27 -8.62 9.48
CA HIS A 183 5.16 -9.98 8.94
C HIS A 183 4.86 -9.91 7.42
N PRO A 184 4.82 -11.05 6.72
CA PRO A 184 4.38 -11.07 5.34
C PRO A 184 3.00 -10.43 5.18
N ALA A 185 2.89 -9.46 4.28
CA ALA A 185 1.72 -8.64 4.08
C ALA A 185 0.71 -9.38 3.21
N ILE A 186 -0.21 -10.09 3.85
CA ILE A 186 -1.30 -10.83 3.20
C ILE A 186 -2.65 -10.38 3.76
N GLU A 187 -2.75 -9.12 4.17
CA GLU A 187 -3.98 -8.60 4.76
C GLU A 187 -5.05 -8.43 3.68
N GLN A 188 -6.25 -8.93 3.97
CA GLN A 188 -7.37 -8.84 3.06
C GLN A 188 -7.90 -7.40 3.02
N ILE A 189 -8.26 -6.92 1.84
CA ILE A 189 -8.97 -5.63 1.71
C ILE A 189 -10.31 -5.72 2.47
N THR A 190 -10.62 -4.71 3.26
CA THR A 190 -11.85 -4.70 4.08
C THR A 190 -13.09 -4.78 3.17
N ASN A 191 -14.04 -5.65 3.50
CA ASN A 191 -15.26 -5.92 2.72
C ASN A 191 -15.02 -6.53 1.33
N ALA A 192 -13.86 -7.11 1.05
CA ALA A 192 -13.61 -7.84 -0.19
C ALA A 192 -14.66 -8.95 -0.39
N ILE A 193 -15.41 -8.87 -1.50
CA ILE A 193 -16.49 -9.82 -1.81
C ILE A 193 -15.93 -11.16 -2.30
N ASP A 194 -14.88 -11.09 -3.12
CA ASP A 194 -14.23 -12.24 -3.76
C ASP A 194 -12.73 -11.93 -3.89
N TRP A 195 -11.96 -12.13 -2.82
CA TRP A 195 -10.51 -11.83 -2.78
C TRP A 195 -9.73 -12.94 -3.50
N ARG A 196 -9.41 -12.72 -4.78
CA ARG A 196 -8.88 -13.78 -5.65
C ARG A 196 -7.38 -13.60 -5.91
N PRO A 197 -6.55 -14.64 -5.71
CA PRO A 197 -5.11 -14.58 -5.91
C PRO A 197 -4.67 -14.81 -7.37
N ILE A 198 -3.57 -14.18 -7.77
CA ILE A 198 -2.79 -14.42 -9.00
C ILE A 198 -1.30 -14.30 -8.62
N GLY A 199 -0.45 -15.22 -9.06
CA GLY A 199 1.00 -15.08 -8.85
C GLY A 199 1.57 -13.88 -9.62
N GLY A 200 2.56 -13.17 -9.06
CA GLY A 200 3.17 -12.00 -9.71
C GLY A 200 3.74 -12.30 -11.10
N LYS A 201 4.36 -13.47 -11.26
CA LYS A 201 4.80 -13.97 -12.58
C LYS A 201 3.66 -14.14 -13.59
N ASP A 202 2.54 -14.71 -13.15
CA ASP A 202 1.38 -14.93 -14.02
C ASP A 202 0.72 -13.60 -14.38
N TYR A 203 0.62 -12.67 -13.44
CA TYR A 203 0.18 -11.30 -13.69
C TYR A 203 1.03 -10.65 -14.79
N LEU A 204 2.36 -10.73 -14.70
CA LEU A 204 3.28 -10.20 -15.72
C LEU A 204 3.15 -10.90 -17.08
N ASN A 205 2.70 -12.15 -17.12
CA ASN A 205 2.44 -12.85 -18.38
C ASN A 205 1.15 -12.36 -19.05
N PHE A 206 0.15 -11.97 -18.25
CA PHE A 206 -1.13 -11.46 -18.74
C PHE A 206 -1.13 -9.96 -19.04
N ALA A 207 -0.30 -9.16 -18.36
CA ALA A 207 -0.23 -7.71 -18.54
C ALA A 207 0.52 -7.25 -19.81
N ARG A 208 0.91 -8.18 -20.70
CA ARG A 208 1.69 -7.90 -21.92
C ARG A 208 0.83 -7.44 -23.09
#